data_AF-A0A9E5HQX2-F1
#
_entry.id   AF-A0A9E5HQX2-F1
#
_cell.length_a   1.000
_cell.length_b   1.000
_cell.length_c   1.000
_cell.angle_alpha   90.00
_cell.angle_beta   90.00
_cell.angle_gamma   90.00
#
_symmetry.space_group_name_H-M   'P 1'
#
loop_
_entity.id
_entity.type
_entity.pdbx_description
1 polymer ?
#
loop_
_entity_poly.entity_id
_entity_poly.type
_entity_poly.pdbx_seq_one_letter_code
_entity_poly.pdbx_strand_id
1 'polypeptide(L)'
;MHGYWRVRIGAMARALENQCVSVMSSLLSNEARFNGVDEATGTGGVFGPPDRGFPADGVMALGEIGTPGWTYCDINLDAIKAVRKDGVVLNRTHWSEQDMRDLSVPVATVSNESS
;
A
#
# COMPACT_ATOMS: atom_id res chain seq x y z
N MET A 1 2.66 -17.07 3.43
CA MET A 1 2.27 -15.68 3.77
C MET A 1 2.88 -14.56 2.92
N HIS A 2 3.85 -14.80 2.02
CA HIS A 2 4.44 -13.71 1.21
C HIS A 2 3.44 -12.98 0.30
N GLY A 3 2.40 -13.67 -0.18
CA GLY A 3 1.32 -13.06 -0.97
C GLY A 3 0.63 -11.91 -0.22
N TYR A 4 0.13 -12.19 0.98
CA TYR A 4 -0.52 -11.19 1.84
C TYR A 4 0.34 -9.94 2.04
N TRP A 5 1.62 -10.11 2.41
CA TRP A 5 2.49 -8.98 2.70
C TRP A 5 2.80 -8.13 1.47
N ARG A 6 3.01 -8.74 0.29
CA ARG A 6 3.20 -7.98 -0.96
C ARG A 6 1.99 -7.10 -1.27
N VAL A 7 0.77 -7.62 -1.09
CA VAL A 7 -0.45 -6.85 -1.33
C VAL A 7 -0.62 -5.77 -0.26
N ARG A 8 -0.41 -6.08 1.03
CA ARG A 8 -0.50 -5.10 2.12
C ARG A 8 0.48 -3.94 1.92
N ILE A 9 1.75 -4.24 1.67
CA ILE A 9 2.78 -3.22 1.43
C ILE A 9 2.39 -2.36 0.23
N GLY A 10 1.96 -2.99 -0.87
CA GLY A 10 1.50 -2.28 -2.06
C GLY A 10 0.24 -1.43 -1.83
N ALA A 11 -0.66 -1.83 -0.93
CA ALA A 11 -1.85 -1.06 -0.55
C ALA A 11 -1.47 0.17 0.29
N MET A 12 -0.58 -0.01 1.27
CA MET A 12 -0.04 1.08 2.09
C MET A 12 0.75 2.09 1.25
N ALA A 13 1.61 1.62 0.36
CA ALA A 13 2.36 2.47 -0.57
C ALA A 13 1.42 3.31 -1.45
N ARG A 14 0.38 2.68 -2.02
CA ARG A 14 -0.63 3.40 -2.81
C ARG A 14 -1.36 4.48 -2.00
N ALA A 15 -1.72 4.20 -0.76
CA ALA A 15 -2.37 5.17 0.12
C ALA A 15 -1.47 6.39 0.40
N LEU A 16 -0.19 6.14 0.65
CA LEU A 16 0.84 7.17 0.87
C LEU A 16 1.12 8.01 -0.39
N GLU A 17 1.40 7.35 -1.52
CA GLU A 17 1.83 8.02 -2.76
C GLU A 17 0.69 8.83 -3.37
N ASN A 18 -0.52 8.28 -3.35
CA ASN A 18 -1.69 8.93 -3.96
C ASN A 18 -2.48 9.81 -3.00
N GLN A 19 -2.04 9.90 -1.73
CA GLN A 19 -2.73 10.57 -0.63
C GLN A 19 -4.24 10.22 -0.66
N CYS A 20 -4.54 8.94 -0.53
CA CYS A 20 -5.88 8.38 -0.62
C CYS A 20 -6.08 7.24 0.38
N VAL A 21 -7.32 6.78 0.53
CA VAL A 21 -7.59 5.54 1.27
C VAL A 21 -7.51 4.35 0.31
N SER A 22 -6.78 3.31 0.72
CA SER A 22 -6.71 2.03 0.04
C SER A 22 -7.30 0.94 0.93
N VAL A 23 -8.07 0.03 0.36
CA VAL A 23 -8.70 -1.08 1.08
C VAL A 23 -8.27 -2.39 0.44
N MET A 24 -7.89 -3.35 1.28
CA MET A 24 -7.53 -4.70 0.86
C MET A 24 -8.46 -5.71 1.54
N SER A 25 -8.94 -6.68 0.77
CA SER A 25 -9.63 -7.86 1.27
C SER A 25 -8.83 -9.10 0.91
N SER A 26 -8.45 -9.88 1.93
CA SER A 26 -7.72 -11.15 1.72
C SER A 26 -8.70 -12.30 1.77
N LEU A 27 -8.51 -13.27 0.87
CA LEU A 27 -9.19 -14.55 0.97
C LEU A 27 -8.61 -15.37 2.13
N LEU A 28 -9.48 -16.16 2.75
CA LEU A 28 -9.13 -17.23 3.68
C LEU A 28 -9.62 -18.53 3.07
N SER A 29 -8.71 -19.50 2.89
CA SER A 29 -9.03 -20.82 2.36
C SER A 29 -8.05 -21.83 2.92
N ASN A 30 -8.57 -22.98 3.34
CA ASN A 30 -7.82 -24.19 3.66
C ASN A 30 -8.32 -25.39 2.84
N GLU A 31 -8.95 -25.12 1.70
CA GLU A 31 -9.66 -26.13 0.91
C GLU A 31 -8.88 -26.51 -0.35
N ALA A 32 -8.18 -27.65 -0.27
CA ALA A 32 -7.36 -28.20 -1.34
C ALA A 32 -8.14 -28.59 -2.61
N ARG A 33 -9.48 -28.64 -2.55
CA ARG A 33 -10.33 -28.96 -3.71
C ARG A 33 -10.45 -27.80 -4.72
N PHE A 34 -10.09 -26.58 -4.35
CA PHE A 34 -10.11 -25.42 -5.26
C PHE A 34 -8.73 -25.21 -5.90
N ASN A 35 -8.51 -25.83 -7.07
CA ASN A 35 -7.28 -25.68 -7.85
C ASN A 35 -6.93 -24.18 -8.04
N GLY A 36 -5.78 -23.75 -7.49
CA GLY A 36 -5.24 -22.39 -7.67
C GLY A 36 -5.28 -21.49 -6.43
N VAL A 37 -5.93 -21.92 -5.34
CA VAL A 37 -5.84 -21.31 -4.01
C VAL A 37 -5.78 -22.43 -2.98
N ASP A 38 -4.77 -23.29 -3.10
CA ASP A 38 -4.64 -24.51 -2.29
C ASP A 38 -4.62 -24.17 -0.78
N GLU A 39 -4.02 -23.02 -0.42
CA GLU A 39 -4.09 -22.39 0.90
C GLU A 39 -4.01 -20.85 0.76
N ALA A 40 -4.95 -20.14 1.39
CA ALA A 40 -4.93 -18.68 1.51
C ALA A 40 -5.07 -18.26 2.97
N THR A 41 -4.19 -17.36 3.39
CA THR A 41 -4.19 -16.77 4.74
C THR A 41 -3.84 -15.30 4.63
N GLY A 42 -4.59 -14.47 5.36
CA GLY A 42 -4.39 -13.03 5.41
C GLY A 42 -5.43 -12.38 6.31
N THR A 43 -5.66 -11.09 6.10
CA THR A 43 -6.74 -10.35 6.74
C THR A 43 -7.15 -9.14 5.91
N GLY A 44 -8.30 -8.54 6.22
CA GLY A 44 -8.72 -7.27 5.65
C GLY A 44 -7.95 -6.10 6.27
N GLY A 45 -7.81 -5.01 5.51
CA GLY A 45 -7.16 -3.80 6.01
C GLY A 45 -7.61 -2.54 5.27
N VAL A 46 -7.69 -1.44 6.02
CA VAL A 46 -7.94 -0.08 5.50
C VAL A 46 -6.74 0.78 5.82
N PHE A 47 -6.17 1.41 4.80
CA PHE A 47 -4.93 2.17 4.89
C PHE A 47 -5.15 3.60 4.39
N GLY A 48 -4.59 4.57 5.10
CA GLY A 48 -4.62 5.99 4.76
C GLY A 48 -3.21 6.57 4.63
N PRO A 49 -3.08 7.83 4.17
CA PRO A 49 -1.79 8.50 4.16
C PRO A 49 -1.32 8.70 5.60
N PRO A 50 -0.06 8.39 5.96
CA PRO A 50 0.48 8.65 7.30
C PRO A 50 0.82 10.15 7.46
N ASP A 51 -0.22 10.98 7.49
CA ASP A 51 -0.15 12.44 7.53
C ASP A 51 -1.25 13.00 8.46
N ARG A 52 -1.36 14.33 8.58
CA ARG A 52 -2.28 15.03 9.47
C ARG A 52 -3.73 14.54 9.30
N GLY A 53 -4.34 14.14 10.40
CA GLY A 53 -5.72 13.62 10.42
C GLY A 53 -5.82 12.12 10.16
N PHE A 54 -4.70 11.42 9.99
CA PHE A 54 -4.62 9.97 9.86
C PHE A 54 -3.63 9.37 10.88
N PRO A 55 -3.71 8.05 11.13
CA PRO A 55 -2.73 7.35 11.97
C PRO A 55 -1.30 7.50 11.43
N ALA A 56 -0.33 7.63 12.32
CA ALA A 56 1.08 7.81 11.94
C ALA A 56 1.68 6.60 11.20
N ASP A 57 1.12 5.41 11.39
CA ASP A 57 1.49 4.18 10.68
C ASP A 57 0.65 3.95 9.41
N GLY A 58 -0.32 4.83 9.13
CA GLY A 58 -1.24 4.73 8.00
C GLY A 58 -2.25 3.59 8.11
N VAL A 59 -2.37 2.89 9.25
CA VAL A 59 -3.31 1.77 9.43
C VAL A 59 -4.58 2.26 10.12
N MET A 60 -5.68 2.39 9.35
CA MET A 60 -6.97 2.86 9.87
C MET A 60 -7.81 1.73 10.46
N ALA A 61 -7.74 0.55 9.85
CA ALA A 61 -8.31 -0.67 10.38
C ALA A 61 -7.54 -1.89 9.88
N LEU A 62 -7.43 -2.92 10.71
CA LEU A 62 -6.80 -4.18 10.38
C LEU A 62 -7.54 -5.29 11.10
N GLY A 63 -7.94 -6.32 10.37
CA GLY A 63 -8.49 -7.52 11.00
C GLY A 63 -7.40 -8.38 11.63
N GLU A 64 -7.83 -9.46 12.28
CA GLU A 64 -6.90 -10.49 12.77
C GLU A 64 -6.51 -11.43 11.61
N ILE A 65 -5.25 -11.84 11.56
CA ILE A 65 -4.75 -12.74 10.51
C ILE A 65 -5.35 -14.13 10.69
N GLY A 66 -5.95 -14.66 9.62
CA GLY A 66 -6.55 -16.00 9.62
C GLY A 66 -7.96 -16.07 10.20
N THR A 67 -8.49 -14.95 10.71
CA THR A 67 -9.83 -14.89 11.28
C THR A 67 -10.83 -14.35 10.24
N PRO A 68 -11.88 -15.11 9.89
CA PRO A 68 -12.96 -14.61 9.04
C PRO A 68 -13.71 -13.46 9.72
N GLY A 69 -13.99 -12.40 8.97
CA GLY A 69 -14.77 -11.28 9.52
C GLY A 69 -14.70 -10.03 8.67
N TRP A 70 -15.45 -9.02 9.10
CA TRP A 70 -15.44 -7.71 8.50
C TRP A 70 -14.33 -6.84 9.10
N THR A 71 -13.57 -6.19 8.24
CA THR A 71 -12.68 -5.09 8.64
C THR A 71 -13.24 -3.81 8.03
N TYR A 72 -13.59 -2.83 8.87
CA TYR A 72 -14.18 -1.58 8.43
C TYR A 72 -13.75 -0.43 9.35
N CYS A 73 -13.79 0.80 8.82
CA CYS A 73 -13.64 2.03 9.58
C CYS A 73 -14.36 3.17 8.86
N ASP A 74 -14.63 4.25 9.60
CA ASP A 74 -15.13 5.48 9.01
C ASP A 74 -14.01 6.24 8.31
N ILE A 75 -14.35 6.85 7.17
CA ILE A 75 -13.41 7.63 6.35
C ILE A 75 -13.88 9.08 6.32
N ASN A 76 -13.04 9.98 6.83
CA ASN A 76 -13.27 11.42 6.69
C ASN A 76 -12.72 11.92 5.34
N LEU A 77 -13.62 12.21 4.41
CA LEU A 77 -13.26 12.74 3.08
C LEU A 77 -12.63 14.13 3.14
N ASP A 78 -12.97 14.94 4.13
CA ASP A 78 -12.37 16.27 4.29
C ASP A 78 -10.92 16.18 4.79
N ALA A 79 -10.58 15.16 5.59
CA ALA A 79 -9.19 14.87 5.94
C ALA A 79 -8.36 14.52 4.70
N ILE A 80 -8.92 13.73 3.76
CA ILE A 80 -8.24 13.42 2.48
C ILE A 80 -8.01 14.69 1.65
N LYS A 81 -9.02 15.56 1.55
CA LYS A 81 -8.88 16.85 0.85
C LYS A 81 -7.81 17.73 1.49
N ALA A 82 -7.77 17.76 2.83
CA ALA A 82 -6.79 18.54 3.58
C ALA A 82 -5.37 18.05 3.32
N VAL A 83 -5.11 16.73 3.39
CA VAL A 83 -3.78 16.15 3.11
C VAL A 83 -3.33 16.41 1.68
N ARG A 84 -4.25 16.32 0.70
CA ARG A 84 -3.91 16.62 -0.70
C ARG A 84 -3.59 18.10 -0.95
N LYS A 85 -4.15 19.00 -0.14
CA LYS A 85 -3.95 20.44 -0.27
C LYS A 85 -2.71 20.92 0.50
N ASP A 86 -2.53 20.43 1.73
CA ASP A 86 -1.61 21.00 2.73
C ASP A 86 -1.05 19.93 3.68
N GLY A 87 -0.90 18.69 3.18
CA GLY A 87 -0.18 17.63 3.89
C GLY A 87 1.29 17.97 4.10
N VAL A 88 1.93 17.31 5.07
CA VAL A 88 3.36 17.51 5.39
C VAL A 88 4.23 17.18 4.18
N VAL A 89 3.88 16.12 3.44
CA VAL A 89 4.54 15.76 2.19
C VAL A 89 3.49 15.61 1.09
N LEU A 90 3.59 16.43 0.04
CA LEU A 90 2.65 16.49 -1.07
C LEU A 90 3.06 15.58 -2.24
N ASN A 91 3.23 14.28 -1.96
CA ASN A 91 3.69 13.27 -2.93
C ASN A 91 2.92 13.31 -4.26
N ARG A 92 1.58 13.40 -4.17
CA ARG A 92 0.70 13.42 -5.34
C ARG A 92 0.84 14.71 -6.15
N THR A 93 0.90 15.85 -5.48
CA THR A 93 0.90 17.17 -6.13
C THR A 93 2.24 17.45 -6.80
N HIS A 94 3.34 17.12 -6.13
CA HIS A 94 4.70 17.38 -6.63
C HIS A 94 5.26 16.25 -7.50
N TRP A 95 4.43 15.26 -7.88
CA TRP A 95 4.90 14.12 -8.68
C TRP A 95 5.51 14.55 -10.03
N SER A 96 4.89 15.51 -10.71
CA SER A 96 5.38 16.05 -11.99
C SER A 96 6.68 16.84 -11.87
N GLU A 97 7.09 17.26 -10.67
CA GLU A 97 8.34 17.99 -10.46
C GLU A 97 9.58 17.08 -10.57
N GLN A 98 9.38 15.75 -10.69
CA GLN A 98 10.47 14.79 -10.91
C GLN A 98 11.03 14.81 -12.34
N ASP A 99 10.30 15.34 -13.32
CA ASP A 99 10.69 15.34 -14.74
C ASP A 99 12.02 16.07 -15.02
N MET A 100 12.53 16.86 -14.07
CA MET A 100 13.81 17.58 -14.19
C MET A 100 15.01 16.89 -13.54
N ARG A 101 14.86 15.69 -12.95
CA ARG A 101 15.94 15.05 -12.18
C ARG A 101 16.86 14.13 -12.97
N ASP A 102 16.63 13.94 -14.28
CA ASP A 102 17.42 13.00 -15.08
C ASP A 102 17.77 13.55 -16.47
N LEU A 103 18.99 14.09 -16.63
CA LEU A 103 19.63 14.19 -17.96
C LEU A 103 21.13 13.83 -17.97
N SER A 104 21.68 13.19 -16.93
CA SER A 104 23.01 12.56 -17.04
C SER A 104 23.25 11.49 -15.96
N VAL A 105 22.69 10.29 -16.14
CA VAL A 105 23.12 9.12 -15.37
C VAL A 105 24.20 8.38 -16.18
N PRO A 106 25.43 8.23 -15.65
CA PRO A 106 26.41 7.39 -16.31
C PRO A 106 25.95 5.94 -16.24
N VAL A 107 25.66 5.35 -17.41
CA VAL A 107 25.36 3.93 -17.54
C VAL A 107 26.66 3.16 -17.33
N ALA A 108 26.77 2.43 -16.22
CA ALA A 108 27.86 1.50 -15.98
C ALA A 108 27.41 0.10 -16.39
N THR A 109 27.98 -0.42 -17.48
CA THR A 109 27.79 -1.82 -17.89
C THR A 109 28.64 -2.70 -16.99
N VAL A 110 28.01 -3.55 -16.17
CA VAL A 110 28.72 -4.55 -15.38
C VAL A 110 28.93 -5.77 -16.26
N SER A 111 30.17 -6.00 -16.72
CA SER A 111 30.56 -7.26 -17.33
C SER A 111 30.53 -8.34 -16.24
N ASN A 112 29.67 -9.34 -16.40
CA ASN A 112 29.71 -10.54 -15.58
C ASN A 112 30.99 -11.30 -15.94
N GLU A 113 32.06 -11.10 -15.17
CA GLU A 113 33.11 -12.10 -15.09
C GLU A 113 32.70 -13.14 -14.06
N SER A 114 32.43 -14.35 -14.53
CA SER A 114 32.32 -15.53 -13.67
C SER A 114 32.97 -16.68 -14.43
N SER A 115 34.05 -17.16 -13.79
CA SER A 115 34.82 -18.36 -14.10
C SER A 115 34.02 -19.65 -14.05
#